data_AF-A0A7J8STN2-F1
#
_entry.id   AF-A0A7J8STN2-F1
#
_cell.length_a   1.000
_cell.length_b   1.000
_cell.length_c   1.000
_cell.angle_alpha   90.00
_cell.angle_beta   90.00
_cell.angle_gamma   90.00
#
_symmetry.space_group_name_H-M   'P 1'
#
loop_
_entity.id
_entity.type
_entity.pdbx_description
1 polymer ?
#
loop_
_entity_poly.entity_id
_entity_poly.type
_entity_poly.pdbx_seq_one_letter_code
_entity_poly.pdbx_strand_id
1 'polypeptide(L)' 'MGVFSYDYETTSPVAPARLFKAFTVEAPKVWPAAAPNAVKNIEVEANPSSGSIVKINFVE' A
#
# COMPACT_ATOMS: atom_id res chain seq x y z
N MET A 1 -0.39 -27.09 9.77
CA MET A 1 -0.20 -25.68 10.18
C MET A 1 -1.54 -24.98 10.04
N GLY A 2 -1.98 -24.22 11.05
CA GLY A 2 -3.28 -23.54 11.02
C GLY A 2 -3.21 -22.25 10.20
N VAL A 3 -4.20 -22.03 9.34
CA VAL A 3 -4.39 -20.78 8.60
C VAL A 3 -5.53 -20.02 9.27
N PHE A 4 -5.28 -18.78 9.67
CA PHE A 4 -6.31 -17.87 10.17
C PHE A 4 -6.56 -16.80 9.11
N SER A 5 -7.82 -16.70 8.67
CA SER A 5 -8.27 -15.67 7.72
C SER A 5 -9.09 -14.62 8.47
N TYR A 6 -8.85 -13.34 8.18
CA TYR A 6 -9.60 -12.22 8.72
C TYR A 6 -10.02 -11.31 7.57
N ASP A 7 -11.33 -11.07 7.48
CA ASP A 7 -11.92 -10.20 6.46
C ASP A 7 -12.28 -8.85 7.08
N TYR A 8 -11.90 -7.77 6.40
CA TYR A 8 -12.16 -6.40 6.81
C TYR A 8 -12.70 -5.59 5.64
N GLU A 9 -13.84 -4.92 5.86
CA GLU A 9 -14.47 -4.07 4.87
C GLU A 9 -14.54 -2.62 5.38
N THR A 10 -14.30 -1.68 4.47
CA THR A 10 -14.40 -0.24 4.75
C THR A 10 -15.13 0.46 3.62
N THR A 11 -15.95 1.45 3.96
CA THR A 11 -16.69 2.24 2.96
C THR A 11 -15.98 3.58 2.73
N SER A 12 -15.91 4.00 1.47
CA SER A 12 -15.30 5.27 1.08
C SER A 12 -16.13 5.94 -0.01
N PRO A 13 -16.30 7.27 0.02
CA PRO A 13 -17.01 8.02 -1.02
C PRO A 13 -16.19 8.16 -2.32
N VAL A 14 -14.91 7.77 -2.30
CA VAL A 14 -14.02 7.91 -3.46
C VAL A 14 -14.25 6.76 -4.44
N ALA A 15 -14.29 7.08 -5.73
CA ALA A 15 -14.47 6.07 -6.78
C ALA A 15 -13.41 4.94 -6.69
N PRO A 16 -13.80 3.66 -6.83
CA PRO A 16 -12.90 2.51 -6.66
C PRO A 16 -11.63 2.57 -7.51
N ALA A 17 -11.75 3.04 -8.76
CA ALA A 17 -10.61 3.16 -9.67
C ALA A 17 -9.53 4.14 -9.15
N ARG A 18 -9.95 5.24 -8.50
CA ARG A 18 -9.02 6.21 -7.91
C ARG A 18 -8.40 5.67 -6.63
N LEU A 19 -9.18 4.98 -5.80
CA LEU A 19 -8.66 4.35 -4.59
C LEU A 19 -7.62 3.29 -4.93
N PHE A 20 -7.93 2.35 -5.82
CA PHE A 20 -6.98 1.31 -6.21
C PHE A 20 -5.70 1.88 -6.80
N LYS A 21 -5.82 2.92 -7.64
CA LYS A 21 -4.66 3.59 -8.20
C LYS A 21 -3.78 4.23 -7.11
N ALA A 22 -4.37 4.96 -6.16
CA ALA A 22 -3.63 5.65 -5.11
C ALA A 22 -3.01 4.70 -4.08
N PHE A 23 -3.77 3.68 -3.65
CA PHE A 23 -3.36 2.78 -2.57
C PHE A 23 -2.47 1.63 -3.03
N THR A 24 -2.56 1.21 -4.29
CA THR A 24 -1.88 0.01 -4.80
C THR A 24 -0.86 0.34 -5.88
N VAL A 25 -1.28 1.06 -6.93
CA VAL A 25 -0.41 1.32 -8.11
C VAL A 25 0.63 2.40 -7.82
N GLU A 26 0.19 3.51 -7.22
CA GLU A 26 1.03 4.69 -6.94
C GLU A 26 1.34 4.82 -5.44
N ALA A 27 1.15 3.73 -4.69
CA ALA A 27 1.39 3.63 -3.25
C ALA A 27 2.75 4.23 -2.82
N PRO A 28 3.88 3.96 -3.51
CA PRO A 28 5.18 4.49 -3.08
C PRO A 28 5.31 6.01 -3.11
N LYS A 29 4.49 6.68 -3.93
CA LYS A 29 4.49 8.15 -4.03
C LYS A 29 3.43 8.75 -3.13
N VAL A 30 2.26 8.12 -3.04
CA VAL A 30 1.11 8.66 -2.32
C VAL A 30 1.27 8.48 -0.81
N TRP A 31 1.77 7.34 -0.33
CA TRP A 31 1.85 7.07 1.11
C TRP A 31 2.78 8.02 1.88
N PRO A 32 4.02 8.32 1.42
CA PRO A 32 4.86 9.29 2.10
C PRO A 32 4.29 10.71 2.11
N ALA A 33 3.48 11.07 1.11
CA ALA A 33 2.84 12.38 1.04
C ALA A 33 1.56 12.47 1.88
N ALA A 34 0.75 11.41 1.88
CA ALA A 34 -0.52 11.34 2.59
C ALA A 34 -0.34 11.11 4.11
N ALA A 35 0.68 10.35 4.49
CA ALA A 35 0.98 10.02 5.88
C ALA A 35 2.49 10.11 6.15
N PRO A 36 3.08 11.33 6.11
CA PRO A 36 4.53 11.53 6.30
C PRO A 36 5.01 11.09 7.70
N ASN A 37 4.10 11.07 8.67
CA ASN A 37 4.37 10.64 10.05
C ASN A 37 4.18 9.13 10.26
N ALA A 38 3.82 8.37 9.22
CA ALA A 38 3.70 6.91 9.29
C ALA A 38 4.69 6.23 8.34
N VAL A 39 4.82 6.70 7.10
CA VAL A 39 5.63 6.05 6.06
C VAL A 39 6.74 6.97 5.60
N LYS A 40 7.98 6.55 5.80
CA LYS A 40 9.18 7.28 5.37
C LYS A 40 9.49 7.04 3.90
N ASN A 41 9.52 5.78 3.48
CA ASN A 41 9.79 5.41 2.10
C ASN A 41 9.23 4.02 1.78
N ILE A 42 8.86 3.80 0.52
CA ILE A 42 8.49 2.48 0.00
C ILE A 42 9.41 2.18 -1.19
N GLU A 43 10.20 1.12 -1.05
CA GLU A 43 11.14 0.66 -2.07
C GLU A 43 10.60 -0.62 -2.72
N VAL A 44 10.58 -0.65 -4.05
CA VAL A 44 10.15 -1.82 -4.82
C VAL A 44 11.39 -2.46 -5.43
N GLU A 45 11.81 -3.59 -4.88
CA GLU A 45 12.99 -4.36 -5.30
C GLU A 45 12.60 -5.39 -6.38
N ALA A 46 12.00 -4.94 -7.49
CA ALA A 46 11.83 -5.66 -8.78
C ALA A 46 10.81 -4.94 -9.68
N ASN A 47 10.74 -5.31 -10.96
CA ASN A 47 9.69 -4.87 -11.90
C ASN A 47 8.30 -4.93 -11.22
N PRO A 48 7.48 -3.86 -11.32
CA PRO A 48 6.18 -3.75 -10.64
C PRO A 48 5.13 -4.65 -11.33
N SER A 49 5.27 -5.96 -11.18
CA SER A 49 4.35 -6.97 -11.70
C SER A 49 4.10 -8.06 -10.66
N SER A 50 3.37 -9.12 -11.02
CA SER A 50 3.09 -10.22 -10.10
C SER A 50 4.39 -10.83 -9.56
N GLY A 51 4.59 -10.79 -8.25
CA GLY A 51 5.77 -11.33 -7.57
C GLY A 51 6.83 -10.29 -7.17
N SER A 52 6.54 -8.98 -7.28
CA SER A 52 7.44 -7.94 -6.77
C SER A 52 7.65 -8.04 -5.25
N ILE A 53 8.87 -7.75 -4.81
CA ILE A 53 9.21 -7.57 -3.39
C ILE A 53 9.10 -6.08 -3.07
N VAL A 54 8.31 -5.74 -2.06
CA VAL A 54 8.10 -4.35 -1.62
C VAL A 54 8.60 -4.21 -0.18
N LYS A 55 9.52 -3.27 0.06
CA LYS A 55 10.04 -2.91 1.37
C LYS A 55 9.43 -1.58 1.81
N ILE A 56 8.72 -1.58 2.93
CA ILE A 56 8.07 -0.39 3.50
C ILE A 56 8.88 0.03 4.73
N ASN A 57 9.39 1.25 4.71
CA ASN A 57 10.11 1.86 5.83
C ASN A 57 9.17 2.84 6.54
N PHE A 58 8.82 2.53 7.78
CA PHE A 58 8.05 3.41 8.65
C PHE A 58 8.96 4.45 9.31
N VAL A 59 8.40 5.59 9.70
CA VAL A 59 9.10 6.53 10.59
C VAL A 59 9.09 6.00 12.01
N GLU A 60 10.14 6.34 12.76
CA GLU A 60 10.38 5.93 14.16
C GLU A 60 9.48 6.71 15.14
#